data_AF-A0A520JWM3-F1
#
_entry.id   AF-A0A520JWM3-F1
#
_cell.length_a   1.000
_cell.length_b   1.000
_cell.length_c   1.000
_cell.angle_alpha   90.00
_cell.angle_beta   90.00
_cell.angle_gamma   90.00
#
_symmetry.space_group_name_H-M   'P 1'
#
loop_
_entity.id
_entity.type
_entity.pdbx_description
1 polymer ?
#
loop_
_entity_poly.entity_id
_entity_poly.type
_entity_poly.pdbx_seq_one_letter_code
_entity_poly.pdbx_strand_id
1 'polypeptide(L)'
;MKIARLAVDKKYERRGVGRFLLLASVGKALKISDEVGCRFITVDSKQNSIKFYEKSGDFKLIKGYEKRNYPTMYFDVLPTIKEMKVINMKPGDFQLQKE
;
A
#
# COMPACT_ATOMS: atom_id res chain seq x y z
N MET A 1 1.89 -8.84 4.14
CA MET A 1 2.68 -7.97 5.05
C MET A 1 1.72 -7.12 5.89
N LYS A 2 2.07 -6.73 7.13
CA LYS A 2 1.26 -5.84 7.97
C LYS A 2 2.08 -4.65 8.47
N ILE A 3 1.58 -3.44 8.33
CA ILE A 3 2.17 -2.25 8.95
C ILE A 3 1.57 -2.15 10.36
N ALA A 4 2.34 -2.58 11.36
CA ALA A 4 1.85 -2.67 12.74
C ALA A 4 1.66 -1.30 13.40
N ARG A 5 2.60 -0.36 13.19
CA ARG A 5 2.55 1.00 13.72
C ARG A 5 3.11 1.97 12.68
N LEU A 6 2.43 3.10 12.53
CA LEU A 6 2.88 4.23 11.75
C LEU A 6 2.53 5.49 12.55
N ALA A 7 3.54 6.28 12.88
CA ALA A 7 3.39 7.51 13.64
C ALA A 7 4.33 8.58 13.09
N VAL A 8 3.92 9.83 13.25
CA VAL A 8 4.73 11.01 12.96
C VAL A 8 4.78 11.82 14.24
N ASP A 9 5.95 12.34 14.58
CA ASP A 9 6.07 13.27 15.70
C ASP A 9 5.22 14.53 15.43
N LYS A 10 4.53 15.04 16.46
CA LYS A 10 3.60 16.17 16.35
C LYS A 10 4.22 17.40 15.69
N LYS A 11 5.51 17.65 15.89
CA LYS A 11 6.25 18.77 15.29
C LYS A 11 6.29 18.70 13.75
N TYR A 12 6.17 17.50 13.19
CA TYR A 12 6.31 17.21 11.75
C TYR A 12 5.00 16.75 11.09
N GLU A 13 3.89 16.75 11.82
CA GLU A 13 2.57 16.47 11.26
C GLU A 13 2.17 17.47 10.16
N ARG A 14 1.33 17.02 9.22
CA ARG A 14 0.82 17.81 8.09
C ARG A 14 1.89 18.35 7.12
N ARG A 15 3.13 17.85 7.20
CA ARG A 15 4.23 18.17 6.26
C ARG A 15 4.49 17.07 5.23
N GLY A 16 3.57 16.11 5.08
CA GLY A 16 3.71 14.98 4.16
C GLY A 16 4.55 13.80 4.69
N VAL A 17 5.18 13.91 5.87
CA VAL A 17 6.04 12.86 6.45
C VAL A 17 5.30 11.52 6.60
N GLY A 18 4.06 11.54 7.09
CA GLY A 18 3.28 10.30 7.25
C GLY A 18 3.01 9.60 5.92
N ARG A 19 2.67 10.38 4.88
CA ARG A 19 2.47 9.85 3.52
C ARG A 19 3.77 9.26 2.98
N PHE A 20 4.89 9.95 3.15
CA PHE A 20 6.20 9.45 2.74
C PHE A 20 6.53 8.11 3.41
N LEU A 21 6.36 7.99 4.72
CA LEU A 21 6.61 6.75 5.46
C LEU A 21 5.69 5.60 5.00
N LEU A 22 4.42 5.89 4.72
CA LEU A 22 3.48 4.91 4.19
C LEU A 22 3.95 4.40 2.81
N LEU A 23 4.28 5.31 1.89
CA LEU A 23 4.73 4.95 0.54
C LEU A 23 6.07 4.19 0.57
N ALA A 24 6.99 4.56 1.46
CA ALA A 24 8.22 3.81 1.67
C ALA A 24 7.94 2.37 2.12
N SER A 25 6.95 2.18 3.00
CA SER A 25 6.49 0.85 3.45
C SER A 25 5.86 0.06 2.31
N VAL A 26 5.03 0.70 1.47
CA VAL A 26 4.47 0.08 0.26
C VAL A 26 5.58 -0.34 -0.70
N GLY A 27 6.56 0.53 -0.96
CA GLY A 27 7.72 0.22 -1.81
C GLY A 27 8.52 -0.98 -1.29
N LYS A 28 8.71 -1.09 0.02
CA LYS A 28 9.34 -2.27 0.64
C LYS A 28 8.49 -3.53 0.43
N ALA A 29 7.17 -3.43 0.59
CA ALA A 29 6.26 -4.54 0.37
C ALA A 29 6.28 -5.05 -1.07
N LEU A 30 6.38 -4.15 -2.05
CA LEU A 30 6.46 -4.50 -3.47
C LEU A 30 7.73 -5.32 -3.76
N LYS A 31 8.87 -4.91 -3.22
CA LYS A 31 10.13 -5.69 -3.33
C LYS A 31 9.99 -7.07 -2.70
N ILE A 32 9.47 -7.13 -1.47
CA ILE A 32 9.19 -8.41 -0.79
C ILE A 32 8.22 -9.26 -1.61
N SER A 33 7.23 -8.64 -2.28
CA SER A 33 6.27 -9.37 -3.10
C SER A 33 6.92 -10.11 -4.26
N ASP A 34 7.96 -9.54 -4.86
CA ASP A 34 8.71 -10.16 -5.95
C ASP A 34 9.52 -11.37 -5.47
N GLU A 35 10.05 -11.30 -4.25
CA GLU A 35 10.87 -12.36 -3.66
C GLU A 35 10.05 -13.53 -3.08
N VAL A 36 8.90 -13.25 -2.44
CA VAL A 36 8.16 -14.26 -1.65
C VAL A 36 6.65 -14.32 -1.91
N GLY A 37 6.11 -13.56 -2.88
CA GLY A 37 4.69 -13.64 -3.25
C GLY A 37 3.71 -12.93 -2.30
N CYS A 38 4.06 -11.75 -1.80
CA CYS A 38 3.22 -10.96 -0.88
C CYS A 38 2.18 -10.07 -1.58
N ARG A 39 0.92 -10.53 -1.69
CA ARG A 39 -0.17 -9.78 -2.35
C ARG A 39 -0.77 -8.61 -1.57
N PHE A 40 -0.90 -8.72 -0.25
CA PHE A 40 -1.63 -7.72 0.54
C PHE A 40 -0.76 -7.06 1.60
N ILE A 41 -0.90 -5.75 1.73
CA ILE A 41 -0.44 -4.97 2.88
C ILE A 41 -1.66 -4.65 3.72
N THR A 42 -1.62 -4.96 5.02
CA THR A 42 -2.74 -4.65 5.92
C THR A 42 -2.34 -3.66 7.01
N VAL A 43 -3.33 -2.94 7.51
CA VAL A 43 -3.26 -2.07 8.70
C VAL A 43 -4.49 -2.29 9.56
N ASP A 44 -4.35 -2.15 10.87
CA ASP A 44 -5.49 -1.93 11.76
C ASP A 44 -5.52 -0.43 12.07
N SER A 45 -6.40 0.29 11.39
CA SER A 45 -6.45 1.75 11.45
C SER A 45 -7.16 2.21 12.71
N LYS A 46 -6.73 3.31 13.32
CA LYS A 46 -7.63 4.07 14.21
C LYS A 46 -8.79 4.65 13.37
N GLN A 47 -9.97 4.84 13.96
CA GLN A 47 -11.12 5.38 13.22
C GLN A 47 -10.82 6.72 12.53
N ASN A 48 -10.10 7.61 13.21
CA ASN A 48 -9.71 8.92 12.68
C ASN A 48 -8.56 8.87 11.65
N SER A 49 -7.93 7.72 11.44
CA SER A 49 -6.84 7.53 10.48
C SER A 49 -7.28 6.84 9.19
N ILE A 50 -8.54 6.40 9.06
CA ILE A 50 -9.05 5.73 7.85
C ILE A 50 -8.80 6.59 6.61
N LYS A 51 -9.26 7.85 6.64
CA LYS A 51 -9.06 8.80 5.53
C LYS A 51 -7.60 9.05 5.18
N PHE A 52 -6.69 8.90 6.14
CA PHE A 52 -5.26 9.03 5.87
C PHE A 52 -4.78 7.87 4.98
N TYR A 53 -5.15 6.63 5.30
CA TYR A 53 -4.77 5.45 4.51
C TYR A 53 -5.47 5.41 3.14
N GLU A 54 -6.75 5.81 3.06
CA GLU A 54 -7.46 5.95 1.79
C GLU A 54 -6.75 6.95 0.86
N LYS A 55 -6.45 8.16 1.34
CA LYS A 55 -5.88 9.23 0.51
C LYS A 55 -4.38 9.09 0.23
N SER A 56 -3.63 8.46 1.13
CA SER A 56 -2.17 8.45 1.05
C SER A 56 -1.62 7.24 0.31
N GLY A 57 -2.40 6.16 0.16
CA GLY A 57 -1.95 4.94 -0.50
C GLY A 57 -3.08 4.02 -0.97
N ASP A 58 -4.29 4.55 -1.20
CA ASP A 58 -5.42 3.81 -1.78
C ASP A 58 -5.80 2.52 -1.04
N PHE A 59 -5.61 2.50 0.29
CA PHE A 59 -6.04 1.38 1.12
C PHE A 59 -7.57 1.31 1.14
N LYS A 60 -8.09 0.10 1.00
CA LYS A 60 -9.52 -0.20 1.06
C LYS A 60 -9.88 -0.79 2.41
N LEU A 61 -11.01 -0.36 2.94
CA LEU A 61 -11.59 -0.92 4.15
C LEU A 61 -12.13 -2.33 3.87
N ILE A 62 -11.93 -3.27 4.79
CA ILE A 62 -12.58 -4.58 4.71
C ILE A 62 -14.07 -4.39 5.02
N LYS A 63 -14.94 -4.88 4.12
CA LYS A 63 -16.40 -4.82 4.29
C LYS A 63 -16.81 -5.48 5.61
N GLY A 64 -17.61 -4.78 6.42
CA GLY A 64 -18.07 -5.24 7.73
C GLY A 64 -17.12 -4.93 8.89
N TYR A 65 -16.00 -4.24 8.66
CA TYR A 65 -15.03 -3.87 9.69
C TYR A 65 -15.15 -2.39 10.09
N GLU A 66 -16.06 -1.63 9.48
CA GLU A 66 -16.22 -0.17 9.59
C GLU A 66 -16.38 0.32 11.03
N LYS A 67 -17.02 -0.49 11.89
CA LYS A 67 -17.39 -0.14 13.26
C LYS A 67 -16.45 -0.72 14.31
N ARG A 68 -15.38 -1.40 13.92
CA ARG A 68 -14.40 -1.94 14.88
C ARG A 68 -13.61 -0.80 15.51
N ASN A 69 -13.09 -1.01 16.72
CA ASN A 69 -12.19 -0.03 17.36
C ASN A 69 -10.93 0.26 16.52
N TYR A 70 -10.47 -0.77 15.80
CA TYR A 70 -9.40 -0.66 14.83
C TYR A 70 -9.81 -1.35 13.52
N PRO A 71 -10.51 -0.65 12.59
CA PRO A 71 -10.93 -1.25 11.34
C PRO A 71 -9.73 -1.68 10.50
N THR A 72 -9.79 -2.92 10.02
CA THR A 72 -8.73 -3.44 9.16
C THR A 72 -8.90 -2.90 7.75
N MET A 73 -7.82 -2.38 7.19
CA MET A 73 -7.73 -1.94 5.81
C MET A 73 -6.62 -2.69 5.09
N TYR A 74 -6.73 -2.79 3.77
CA TYR A 74 -5.76 -3.49 2.94
C TYR A 74 -5.41 -2.70 1.68
N PHE A 75 -4.20 -2.90 1.21
CA PHE A 75 -3.72 -2.50 -0.11
C PHE A 75 -3.36 -3.76 -0.89
N ASP A 76 -3.99 -3.94 -2.05
CA ASP A 76 -3.62 -5.01 -3.00
C ASP A 76 -2.48 -4.49 -3.86
N VAL A 77 -1.31 -5.14 -3.78
CA VAL A 77 -0.14 -4.70 -4.55
C VAL A 77 -0.24 -5.09 -6.02
N LEU A 78 -1.12 -6.04 -6.38
CA LEU A 78 -1.15 -6.62 -7.73
C LEU A 78 -1.49 -5.59 -8.83
N PRO A 79 -2.49 -4.70 -8.67
CA PRO A 79 -2.74 -3.63 -9.65
C PRO A 79 -1.51 -2.74 -9.86
N THR A 80 -0.85 -2.34 -8.77
CA THR A 80 0.35 -1.49 -8.83
C THR A 80 1.52 -2.18 -9.51
N ILE A 81 1.75 -3.47 -9.24
CA ILE A 81 2.79 -4.25 -9.93
C ILE A 81 2.50 -4.33 -11.43
N LYS A 82 1.24 -4.55 -11.83
CA LYS A 82 0.85 -4.59 -13.25
C LYS A 82 1.10 -3.25 -13.92
N GLU A 83 0.69 -2.15 -13.30
CA GLU A 83 0.94 -0.79 -13.81
C GLU A 83 2.44 -0.49 -13.94
N MET A 84 3.23 -0.83 -12.92
CA MET A 84 4.69 -0.63 -12.96
C MET A 84 5.37 -1.48 -14.04
N LYS A 85 4.90 -2.71 -14.29
CA LYS A 85 5.43 -3.54 -15.38
C LYS A 85 5.17 -2.91 -16.74
N VAL A 86 3.98 -2.34 -16.95
CA VAL A 86 3.64 -1.63 -18.20
C VAL A 86 4.53 -0.40 -18.40
N ILE A 87 4.75 0.39 -17.35
CA ILE A 87 5.58 1.61 -17.42
C ILE A 87 7.06 1.27 -17.71
N ASN A 88 7.56 0.18 -17.15
CA ASN A 88 8.95 -0.24 -17.33
C ASN A 88 9.17 -1.10 -18.58
N MET A 89 8.09 -1.40 -19.33
CA MET A 89 8.13 -2.22 -20.53
C MET A 89 8.87 -1.46 -21.64
N LYS A 90 9.94 -2.06 -22.16
CA LYS A 90 10.64 -1.53 -23.33
C LYS A 90 9.94 -2.02 -24.60
N PRO A 91 10.08 -1.31 -25.73
CA PRO A 91 9.49 -1.73 -27.01
C PRO A 91 9.85 -3.17 -27.45
N GLY A 92 10.95 -3.75 -26.96
CA GLY A 92 11.37 -5.12 -27.25
C GLY A 92 10.67 -6.23 -26.45
N ASP A 93 9.96 -5.89 -25.38
CA ASP A 93 9.36 -6.88 -24.45
C ASP A 93 8.03 -7.47 -24.98
N PHE A 94 7.51 -6.94 -26.09
CA PHE A 94 6.26 -7.38 -26.73
C PHE A 94 6.29 -8.84 -27.26
N GLN A 95 7.47 -9.39 -27.53
CA GLN A 95 7.60 -10.71 -28.16
C GLN A 95 7.45 -11.89 -27.18
N LEU A 96 7.45 -11.65 -25.87
CA LEU A 96 7.48 -12.70 -24.83
C LEU A 96 6.09 -13.03 -24.21
N GLN A 97 5.01 -12.42 -24.69
CA GLN A 97 3.65 -12.66 -24.16
C GLN A 97 2.73 -13.42 -25.13
N LYS A 98 3.29 -14.12 -26.12
CA LYS A 98 2.55 -15.08 -26.95
C LYS A 98 2.83 -16.52 -26.49
N GLU A 99 2.27 -16.91 -25.36
CA GLU A 99 2.03 -18.32 -25.02
C GLU A 99 0.63 -18.45 -24.39
#